data_AF-A0A8T8DWS1-F1
#
_entry.id   AF-A0A8T8DWS1-F1
#
_cell.length_a   1.000
_cell.length_b   1.000
_cell.length_c   1.000
_cell.angle_alpha   90.00
_cell.angle_beta   90.00
_cell.angle_gamma   90.00
#
_symmetry.space_group_name_H-M   'P 1'
#
loop_
_entity.id
_entity.type
_entity.pdbx_description
1 polymer ?
#
loop_
_entity_poly.entity_id
_entity_poly.type
_entity_poly.pdbx_seq_one_letter_code
_entity_poly.pdbx_strand_id
1 'polypeptide(L)'
;MPDRPNPARVVAAPEVLAADLLVGGDAREALDHVRRHSWVELVASDRLLEETERLVAALADSDLAADHRERLEVERVAVDQPADDHPSLASAYRGGAAHLLSYDEGLGSAQAGLSLQPRVSVSVRPPDAFAQLFDPESLYEAVEGGDYPGPDRDPRAAE
;
A
#
# COMPACT_ATOMS: atom_id res chain seq x y z
N MET A 1 -5.57 -6.72 -23.98
CA MET A 1 -5.52 -7.64 -22.83
C MET A 1 -6.09 -6.88 -21.64
N PRO A 2 -6.94 -7.43 -20.75
CA PRO A 2 -7.14 -6.75 -19.48
C PRO A 2 -5.76 -6.67 -18.80
N ASP A 3 -5.32 -5.45 -18.47
CA ASP A 3 -4.06 -5.25 -17.76
C ASP A 3 -4.14 -6.02 -16.44
N ARG A 4 -3.25 -7.00 -16.28
CA ARG A 4 -3.14 -7.71 -15.01
C ARG A 4 -2.60 -6.72 -13.97
N PRO A 5 -3.04 -6.81 -12.71
CA PRO A 5 -2.47 -5.98 -11.67
C PRO A 5 -0.95 -6.22 -11.59
N ASN A 6 -0.21 -5.13 -11.39
CA ASN A 6 1.25 -5.15 -11.24
C ASN A 6 1.59 -5.70 -9.85
N PRO A 7 2.32 -6.83 -9.75
CA PRO A 7 2.68 -7.41 -8.46
C PRO A 7 3.66 -6.54 -7.65
N ALA A 8 4.38 -5.62 -8.28
CA ALA A 8 5.22 -4.63 -7.60
C ALA A 8 4.46 -3.36 -7.16
N ARG A 9 3.14 -3.33 -7.28
CA ARG A 9 2.30 -2.24 -6.77
C ARG A 9 1.50 -2.68 -5.56
N VAL A 10 1.65 -1.93 -4.48
CA VAL A 10 1.05 -2.23 -3.18
C VAL A 10 0.28 -1.01 -2.68
N VAL A 11 -0.92 -1.22 -2.14
CA VAL A 11 -1.65 -0.21 -1.37
C VAL A 11 -1.62 -0.63 0.09
N ALA A 12 -1.42 0.32 1.00
CA ALA A 12 -1.66 0.12 2.43
C ALA A 12 -2.87 0.95 2.85
N ALA A 13 -3.84 0.31 3.53
CA ALA A 13 -4.99 0.99 4.06
C ALA A 13 -4.62 1.96 5.20
N PRO A 14 -5.46 2.96 5.53
CA PRO A 14 -5.14 3.98 6.52
C PRO A 14 -4.69 3.42 7.87
N GLU A 15 -5.31 2.33 8.35
CA GLU A 15 -4.96 1.68 9.59
C GLU A 15 -3.58 1.00 9.57
N VAL A 16 -3.14 0.52 8.40
CA VAL A 16 -1.80 -0.07 8.23
C VAL A 16 -0.74 1.03 8.21
N LEU A 17 -0.99 2.14 7.51
CA LEU A 17 -0.10 3.30 7.49
C LEU A 17 0.03 3.93 8.89
N ALA A 18 -1.07 4.08 9.61
CA ALA A 18 -1.05 4.56 10.99
C ALA A 18 -0.33 3.58 11.93
N ALA A 19 -0.52 2.27 11.76
CA ALA A 19 0.17 1.26 12.56
C ALA A 19 1.69 1.29 12.33
N ASP A 20 2.16 1.40 11.08
CA ASP A 20 3.59 1.54 10.76
C ASP A 20 4.23 2.76 11.45
N LEU A 21 3.53 3.90 11.41
CA LEU A 21 3.96 5.12 12.07
C LEU A 21 4.02 4.96 13.60
N LEU A 22 2.90 4.55 14.22
CA LEU A 22 2.69 4.69 15.66
C LEU A 22 3.16 3.49 16.48
N VAL A 23 3.07 2.28 15.93
CA VAL A 23 3.27 1.03 16.70
C VAL A 23 4.43 0.20 16.15
N GLY A 24 4.57 0.17 14.83
CA GLY A 24 5.50 -0.72 14.16
C GLY A 24 4.92 -2.12 13.92
N GLY A 25 5.70 -3.15 14.26
CA GLY A 25 5.31 -4.56 14.09
C GLY A 25 5.11 -4.96 12.63
N ASP A 26 4.11 -5.80 12.37
CA ASP A 26 3.90 -6.40 11.06
C ASP A 26 3.63 -5.36 9.96
N ALA A 27 2.90 -4.28 10.27
CA ALA A 27 2.68 -3.16 9.34
C ALA A 27 4.00 -2.56 8.86
N ARG A 28 4.92 -2.42 9.79
CA ARG A 28 6.23 -1.83 9.58
C ARG A 28 7.17 -2.77 8.83
N GLU A 29 7.16 -4.05 9.17
CA GLU A 29 7.93 -5.07 8.46
C GLU A 29 7.46 -5.18 7.01
N ALA A 30 6.14 -5.19 6.78
CA ALA A 30 5.56 -5.22 5.44
C ALA A 30 5.92 -3.97 4.62
N LEU A 31 5.78 -2.77 5.17
CA LEU A 31 6.09 -1.53 4.45
C LEU A 31 7.59 -1.31 4.25
N ASP A 32 8.44 -1.89 5.10
CA ASP A 32 9.88 -1.90 4.86
C ASP A 32 10.26 -2.70 3.62
N HIS A 33 9.56 -3.80 3.32
CA HIS A 33 9.76 -4.51 2.06
C HIS A 33 9.41 -3.63 0.86
N VAL A 34 8.37 -2.81 0.95
CA VAL A 34 8.00 -1.86 -0.10
C VAL A 34 9.07 -0.78 -0.25
N ARG A 35 9.44 -0.09 0.85
CA ARG A 35 10.35 1.07 0.80
C ARG A 35 11.80 0.72 0.49
N ARG A 36 12.25 -0.51 0.75
CA ARG A 36 13.63 -0.99 0.46
C ARG A 36 13.92 -1.13 -1.04
N HIS A 37 12.91 -1.05 -1.90
CA HIS A 37 13.01 -1.34 -3.32
C HIS A 37 12.48 -0.18 -4.15
N SER A 38 13.31 0.45 -4.97
CA SER A 38 12.84 1.54 -5.84
C SER A 38 11.79 1.12 -6.87
N TRP A 39 11.77 -0.17 -7.17
CA TRP A 39 10.92 -0.80 -8.18
C TRP A 39 9.60 -1.33 -7.60
N VAL A 40 9.41 -1.26 -6.28
CA VAL A 40 8.12 -1.53 -5.62
C VAL A 40 7.47 -0.20 -5.26
N GLU A 41 6.25 0.00 -5.74
CA GLU A 41 5.53 1.27 -5.63
C GLU A 41 4.42 1.18 -4.58
N LEU A 42 4.46 2.09 -3.60
CA LEU A 42 3.32 2.36 -2.72
C LEU A 42 2.33 3.24 -3.47
N VAL A 43 1.14 2.73 -3.76
CA VAL A 43 0.09 3.47 -4.47
C VAL A 43 -0.90 4.04 -3.47
N ALA A 44 -1.25 5.32 -3.61
CA ALA A 44 -2.31 5.92 -2.80
C ALA A 44 -2.96 7.14 -3.47
N SER A 45 -4.26 7.31 -3.26
CA SER A 45 -4.98 8.52 -3.62
C SER A 45 -4.94 9.58 -2.52
N ASP A 46 -5.30 10.82 -2.85
CA ASP A 46 -5.36 11.92 -1.88
C ASP A 46 -6.34 11.62 -0.75
N ARG A 47 -7.46 10.95 -1.09
CA ARG A 47 -8.46 10.55 -0.10
C ARG A 47 -7.96 9.51 0.88
N LEU A 48 -7.10 8.60 0.42
CA LEU A 48 -6.46 7.62 1.31
C LEU A 48 -5.53 8.33 2.30
N LEU A 49 -4.75 9.30 1.83
CA LEU A 49 -3.88 10.12 2.67
C LEU A 49 -4.70 10.99 3.65
N GLU A 50 -5.80 11.61 3.22
CA GLU A 50 -6.72 12.36 4.08
C GLU A 50 -7.34 11.47 5.19
N GLU A 51 -7.69 10.22 4.88
CA GLU A 51 -8.16 9.26 5.89
C GLU A 51 -7.06 8.87 6.87
N THR A 52 -5.86 8.66 6.36
CA THR A 52 -4.69 8.32 7.18
C THR A 52 -4.32 9.47 8.12
N GLU A 53 -4.26 10.70 7.60
CA GLU A 53 -3.99 11.92 8.37
C GLU A 53 -5.03 12.09 9.48
N ARG A 54 -6.33 11.99 9.17
CA ARG A 54 -7.39 12.08 10.18
C ARG A 54 -7.26 11.01 11.26
N LEU A 55 -6.91 9.78 10.88
CA LEU A 55 -6.71 8.68 11.82
C LEU A 55 -5.52 8.94 12.74
N VAL A 56 -4.38 9.36 12.19
CA VAL A 56 -3.18 9.69 12.98
C VAL A 56 -3.45 10.86 13.92
N ALA A 57 -4.12 11.92 13.44
CA ALA A 57 -4.48 13.06 14.27
C ALA A 57 -5.42 12.68 15.43
N ALA A 58 -6.29 11.68 15.23
CA ALA A 58 -7.18 11.18 16.27
C ALA A 58 -6.47 10.29 17.30
N LEU A 59 -5.40 9.59 16.91
CA LEU A 59 -4.65 8.67 17.78
C LEU A 59 -3.44 9.31 18.47
N ALA A 60 -2.90 10.38 17.88
CA ALA A 60 -1.75 11.12 18.37
C ALA A 60 -2.04 12.64 18.36
N ASP A 61 -1.51 13.38 17.40
CA ASP A 61 -1.68 14.83 17.28
C ASP A 61 -1.64 15.29 15.81
N SER A 62 -2.08 16.53 15.57
CA SER A 62 -2.20 17.11 14.23
C SER A 62 -0.88 17.39 13.54
N ASP A 63 0.17 17.68 14.30
CA ASP A 63 1.47 18.06 13.74
C ASP A 63 2.15 16.79 13.19
N LEU A 64 2.15 15.70 13.98
CA LEU A 64 2.60 14.40 13.52
C LEU A 64 1.79 13.89 12.31
N ALA A 65 0.48 14.13 12.29
CA ALA A 65 -0.37 13.74 11.17
C ALA A 65 -0.02 14.49 9.87
N ALA A 66 0.25 15.80 9.97
CA ALA A 66 0.66 16.63 8.85
C ALA A 66 2.04 16.20 8.32
N ASP A 67 3.04 16.04 9.20
CA ASP A 67 4.38 15.57 8.81
C ASP A 67 4.32 14.19 8.13
N HIS A 68 3.50 13.28 8.66
CA HIS A 68 3.30 11.97 8.08
C HIS A 68 2.64 12.05 6.69
N ARG A 69 1.64 12.92 6.54
CA ARG A 69 0.99 13.15 5.25
C ARG A 69 2.00 13.66 4.21
N GLU A 70 2.79 14.68 4.52
CA GLU A 70 3.77 15.25 3.61
C GLU A 70 4.77 14.19 3.13
N ARG A 71 5.23 13.33 4.05
CA ARG A 71 6.08 12.19 3.69
C ARG A 71 5.39 11.20 2.76
N LEU A 72 4.15 10.81 3.03
CA LEU A 72 3.40 9.90 2.16
C LEU A 72 3.11 10.52 0.78
N GLU A 73 2.95 11.84 0.69
CA GLU A 73 2.76 12.53 -0.58
C GLU A 73 3.99 12.42 -1.49
N VAL A 74 5.20 12.42 -0.91
CA VAL A 74 6.48 12.22 -1.61
C VAL A 74 6.70 10.74 -1.96
N GLU A 75 6.42 9.83 -1.02
CA GLU A 75 6.72 8.40 -1.18
C GLU A 75 5.80 7.69 -2.19
N ARG A 76 4.53 8.12 -2.31
CA ARG A 76 3.53 7.37 -3.09
C ARG A 76 3.61 7.61 -4.60
N VAL A 77 3.11 6.63 -5.34
CA VAL A 77 2.58 6.82 -6.69
C VAL A 77 1.13 7.29 -6.58
N ALA A 78 0.90 8.55 -6.96
CA ALA A 78 -0.42 9.18 -6.89
C ALA A 78 -1.39 8.61 -7.94
N VAL A 79 -2.65 8.44 -7.53
CA VAL A 79 -3.74 8.02 -8.42
C VAL A 79 -5.01 8.82 -8.16
N ASP A 80 -5.71 9.16 -9.24
CA ASP A 80 -7.01 9.83 -9.17
C ASP A 80 -8.11 8.83 -8.83
N GLN A 81 -9.03 9.22 -7.94
CA GLN A 81 -10.23 8.43 -7.65
C GLN A 81 -11.52 9.27 -7.65
N PRO A 82 -12.66 8.68 -8.03
CA PRO A 82 -13.98 9.25 -7.77
C PRO A 82 -14.22 9.41 -6.25
N ALA A 83 -15.07 10.37 -5.89
CA ALA A 83 -15.31 10.72 -4.48
C ALA A 83 -16.08 9.65 -3.68
N ASP A 84 -16.84 8.78 -4.36
CA ASP A 84 -17.78 7.85 -3.72
C ASP A 84 -17.21 6.44 -3.50
N ASP A 85 -15.99 6.17 -3.98
CA ASP A 85 -15.35 4.86 -3.84
C ASP A 85 -14.53 4.76 -2.54
N HIS A 86 -14.48 3.57 -1.95
CA HIS A 86 -13.62 3.29 -0.79
C HIS A 86 -12.15 3.57 -1.12
N PRO A 87 -11.43 4.46 -0.41
CA PRO A 87 -10.12 4.95 -0.85
C PRO A 87 -9.05 3.88 -1.06
N SER A 88 -8.97 2.88 -0.17
CA SER A 88 -8.04 1.75 -0.33
C SER A 88 -8.31 0.92 -1.59
N LEU A 89 -9.56 0.53 -1.85
CA LEU A 89 -9.94 -0.26 -3.02
C LEU A 89 -9.81 0.56 -4.32
N ALA A 90 -10.22 1.82 -4.29
CA ALA A 90 -10.10 2.73 -5.41
C ALA A 90 -8.64 2.94 -5.80
N SER A 91 -7.76 3.16 -4.82
CA SER A 91 -6.31 3.27 -5.05
C SER A 91 -5.75 2.01 -5.68
N ALA A 92 -6.15 0.84 -5.18
CA ALA A 92 -5.67 -0.44 -5.71
C ALA A 92 -6.13 -0.66 -7.16
N TYR A 93 -7.41 -0.39 -7.45
CA TYR A 93 -7.96 -0.55 -8.78
C TYR A 93 -7.36 0.45 -9.78
N ARG A 94 -7.27 1.72 -9.41
CA ARG A 94 -6.77 2.80 -10.29
C ARG A 94 -5.27 2.72 -10.51
N GLY A 95 -4.52 2.31 -9.49
CA GLY A 95 -3.08 2.07 -9.62
C GLY A 95 -2.71 0.72 -10.18
N GLY A 96 -3.66 -0.19 -10.38
CA GLY A 96 -3.37 -1.55 -10.82
C GLY A 96 -2.52 -2.33 -9.80
N ALA A 97 -2.75 -2.13 -8.51
CA ALA A 97 -2.04 -2.83 -7.44
C ALA A 97 -2.50 -4.28 -7.34
N ALA A 98 -1.55 -5.21 -7.19
CA ALA A 98 -1.87 -6.60 -6.90
C ALA A 98 -2.17 -6.85 -5.43
N HIS A 99 -1.69 -5.97 -4.54
CA HIS A 99 -1.79 -6.14 -3.10
C HIS A 99 -2.44 -4.94 -2.44
N LEU A 100 -3.40 -5.22 -1.56
CA LEU A 100 -3.95 -4.28 -0.59
C LEU A 100 -3.68 -4.82 0.81
N LEU A 101 -2.87 -4.11 1.59
CA LEU A 101 -2.61 -4.42 2.99
C LEU A 101 -3.69 -3.78 3.84
N SER A 102 -4.40 -4.59 4.61
CA SER A 102 -5.45 -4.11 5.51
C SER A 102 -5.66 -5.09 6.67
N TYR A 103 -6.04 -4.55 7.82
CA TYR A 103 -6.51 -5.34 8.96
C TYR A 103 -8.03 -5.55 8.92
N ASP A 104 -8.75 -4.92 8.00
CA ASP A 104 -10.19 -5.07 7.84
C ASP A 104 -10.52 -6.37 7.10
N GLU A 105 -10.94 -7.39 7.86
CA GLU A 105 -11.40 -8.67 7.34
C GLU A 105 -12.63 -8.52 6.41
N GLY A 106 -13.41 -7.46 6.57
CA GLY A 106 -14.58 -7.12 5.75
C GLY A 106 -14.21 -6.72 4.32
N LEU A 107 -13.00 -6.18 4.10
CA LEU A 107 -12.47 -5.94 2.75
C LEU A 107 -12.13 -7.26 2.03
N GLY A 108 -11.81 -8.32 2.79
CA GLY A 108 -11.55 -9.66 2.26
C GLY A 108 -12.82 -10.48 2.00
N SER A 109 -13.90 -10.25 2.76
CA SER A 109 -15.14 -11.03 2.66
C SER A 109 -16.22 -10.32 1.84
N ALA A 110 -16.56 -10.88 0.66
CA ALA A 110 -17.80 -10.72 -0.12
C ALA A 110 -18.36 -9.32 -0.47
N GLN A 111 -17.98 -8.22 0.19
CA GLN A 111 -18.58 -6.88 -0.01
C GLN A 111 -17.86 -6.06 -1.09
N ALA A 112 -16.60 -6.39 -1.41
CA ALA A 112 -15.85 -5.86 -2.57
C ALA A 112 -16.27 -6.49 -3.92
N GLY A 113 -17.08 -7.56 -3.91
CA GLY A 113 -17.52 -8.27 -5.11
C GLY A 113 -18.65 -7.60 -5.91
N LEU A 114 -19.29 -6.55 -5.38
CA LEU A 114 -20.51 -5.97 -5.98
C LEU A 114 -20.33 -4.62 -6.70
N SER A 115 -19.16 -3.98 -6.62
CA SER A 115 -18.93 -2.66 -7.25
C SER A 115 -17.77 -2.63 -8.25
N LEU A 116 -17.00 -3.70 -8.38
CA LEU A 116 -15.79 -3.74 -9.19
C LEU A 116 -15.94 -4.78 -10.31
N GLN A 117 -15.67 -4.33 -11.53
CA GLN A 117 -15.71 -5.15 -12.74
C GLN A 117 -14.94 -6.47 -12.57
N PRO A 118 -15.33 -7.56 -13.25
CA PRO A 118 -14.79 -8.91 -13.04
C PRO A 118 -13.34 -9.13 -13.52
N ARG A 119 -12.49 -8.10 -13.55
CA ARG A 119 -11.21 -8.11 -14.30
C ARG A 119 -9.96 -7.69 -13.51
N VAL A 120 -10.06 -7.37 -12.21
CA VAL A 120 -8.87 -7.09 -11.39
C VAL A 120 -9.01 -7.79 -10.04
N SER A 121 -8.23 -8.84 -9.84
CA SER A 121 -8.15 -9.59 -8.58
C SER A 121 -7.06 -8.97 -7.70
N VAL A 122 -7.37 -7.86 -7.03
CA VAL A 122 -6.51 -7.37 -5.95
C VAL A 122 -6.54 -8.37 -4.79
N SER A 123 -5.38 -8.76 -4.28
CA SER A 123 -5.28 -9.57 -3.08
C SER A 123 -5.28 -8.69 -1.85
N VAL A 124 -6.37 -8.71 -1.09
CA VAL A 124 -6.45 -8.12 0.24
C VAL A 124 -5.85 -9.10 1.25
N ARG A 125 -4.93 -8.63 2.10
CA ARG A 125 -4.30 -9.46 3.14
C ARG A 125 -3.78 -8.62 4.31
N PRO A 126 -3.63 -9.21 5.50
CA PRO A 126 -2.98 -8.53 6.60
C PRO A 126 -1.46 -8.37 6.36
N PRO A 127 -0.81 -7.38 6.99
CA PRO A 127 0.61 -7.09 6.80
C PRO A 127 1.57 -8.25 7.12
N ASP A 128 1.29 -9.04 8.15
CA ASP A 128 2.10 -10.21 8.54
C ASP A 128 2.14 -11.26 7.43
N ALA A 129 0.97 -11.56 6.84
CA ALA A 129 0.85 -12.48 5.72
C ALA A 129 1.54 -11.96 4.46
N PHE A 130 1.58 -10.63 4.26
CA PHE A 130 2.35 -10.05 3.17
C PHE A 130 3.86 -10.19 3.43
N ALA A 131 4.34 -9.79 4.60
CA ALA A 131 5.76 -9.86 4.94
C ALA A 131 6.32 -11.28 4.86
N GLN A 132 5.57 -12.28 5.32
CA GLN A 132 5.98 -13.69 5.24
C GLN A 132 6.06 -14.24 3.80
N LEU A 133 5.25 -13.70 2.88
CA LEU A 133 5.16 -14.18 1.50
C LEU A 133 5.91 -13.31 0.50
N PHE A 134 6.43 -12.16 0.93
CA PHE A 134 7.15 -11.25 0.06
C PHE A 134 8.51 -11.87 -0.30
N ASP A 135 8.63 -12.28 -1.55
CA ASP A 135 9.84 -12.81 -2.14
C ASP A 135 10.38 -11.81 -3.17
N PRO A 136 11.36 -10.96 -2.81
CA PRO A 136 11.88 -9.95 -3.72
C PRO A 136 12.61 -10.56 -4.91
N GLU A 137 13.19 -11.76 -4.78
CA GLU A 137 13.93 -12.41 -5.86
C GLU A 137 12.96 -12.86 -6.97
N SER A 138 11.94 -13.63 -6.59
CA SER A 138 10.87 -14.05 -7.52
C SER A 138 10.12 -12.86 -8.11
N LEU A 139 9.88 -11.83 -7.30
CA LEU A 139 9.16 -10.63 -7.77
C LEU A 139 10.01 -9.81 -8.75
N TYR A 140 11.30 -9.60 -8.47
CA TYR A 140 12.21 -8.86 -9.35
C TYR A 140 12.36 -9.53 -10.72
N GLU A 141 12.53 -10.86 -10.74
CA GLU A 141 12.57 -11.64 -12.00
C GLU A 141 11.29 -11.42 -12.83
N ALA A 142 10.13 -11.32 -12.17
CA ALA A 142 8.84 -11.15 -12.84
C ALA A 142 8.61 -9.73 -13.38
N VAL A 143 9.19 -8.68 -12.76
CA VAL A 143 8.89 -7.27 -13.08
C VAL A 143 10.02 -6.54 -13.80
N GLU A 144 11.26 -6.69 -13.34
CA GLU A 144 12.45 -6.08 -13.96
C GLU A 144 13.17 -7.08 -14.89
N GLY A 145 13.09 -8.37 -14.56
CA GLY A 145 13.84 -9.42 -15.23
C GLY A 145 15.29 -9.53 -14.75
N GLY A 146 15.82 -10.76 -14.80
CA GLY A 146 17.18 -11.06 -14.38
C GLY A 146 17.35 -11.23 -12.87
N ASP A 147 18.59 -11.20 -12.41
CA ASP A 147 18.95 -11.50 -11.03
C ASP A 147 18.70 -10.31 -10.10
N TYR A 148 18.06 -10.57 -8.97
CA TYR A 148 17.77 -9.56 -7.96
C TYR A 148 19.07 -9.04 -7.30
N PRO A 149 19.39 -7.73 -7.38
CA PRO A 149 20.65 -7.18 -6.88
C PRO A 149 20.68 -6.96 -5.35
N GLY A 150 19.57 -7.23 -4.66
CA GLY A 150 19.36 -6.82 -3.26
C GLY A 150 18.59 -5.50 -3.15
N PRO A 151 18.28 -5.06 -1.91
CA PRO A 151 17.59 -3.81 -1.66
C PRO A 151 18.47 -2.62 -2.03
N ASP A 152 17.88 -1.60 -2.64
CA ASP A 152 18.57 -0.44 -3.18
C ASP A 152 18.24 0.87 -2.43
N ARG A 153 17.35 0.79 -1.43
CA ARG A 153 16.97 1.91 -0.55
C ARG A 153 17.07 1.56 0.92
N ASP A 154 17.44 2.55 1.74
CA ASP A 154 17.18 2.51 3.18
C ASP A 154 15.70 2.86 3.41
N PRO A 155 14.88 1.96 3.95
CA PRO A 155 13.45 2.21 4.12
C PRO A 155 13.13 3.28 5.17
N ARG A 156 14.13 3.75 5.94
CA ARG A 156 13.99 4.70 7.05
C ARG A 156 14.88 5.93 6.94
N ALA A 157 15.55 6.11 5.81
CA ALA A 157 16.21 7.38 5.58
C ALA A 157 15.17 8.51 5.68
N ALA A 158 15.43 9.46 6.58
CA ALA A 158 14.77 10.75 6.53
C ALA A 158 15.47 11.52 5.40
N GLU A 159 14.81 11.65 4.25
CA GLU A 159 15.23 12.62 3.23
C GLU A 159 14.91 14.05 3.69
#